data_AF-A0A972XBY6-F1
#
_entry.id   AF-A0A972XBY6-F1
#
_cell.length_a   1.000
_cell.length_b   1.000
_cell.length_c   1.000
_cell.angle_alpha   90.00
_cell.angle_beta   90.00
_cell.angle_gamma   90.00
#
_symmetry.space_group_name_H-M   'P 1'
#
loop_
_entity.id
_entity.type
_entity.pdbx_description
1 polymer ?
#
loop_
_entity_poly.entity_id
_entity_poly.type
_entity_poly.pdbx_seq_one_letter_code
_entity_poly.pdbx_strand_id
1 'polypeptide(L)'
;MRKLEEQFFLAEELLRITAKEVHYLERTRIRLISHQINLDWVYSLANSDAYSDILDAFVARFGRLQDRLGGKLLPTLLRLNMEKVGSQLDNLILAEKLGWLSSTDDWIELRGLRNLLIHEYLQSPSDLLKPLLQALEAVSLLGQVHLRLSQAFAAIQAKASITVPAS
;
A
#
# COMPACT_ATOMS: atom_id res chain seq x y z
N MET A 1 -23.86 15.88 -10.33
CA MET A 1 -22.75 15.92 -11.31
C MET A 1 -21.46 16.41 -10.67
N ARG A 2 -21.36 17.67 -10.19
CA ARG A 2 -20.13 18.21 -9.57
C ARG A 2 -19.46 17.32 -8.48
N LYS A 3 -20.22 16.78 -7.53
CA LYS A 3 -19.69 15.90 -6.47
C LYS A 3 -19.14 14.56 -7.00
N LEU A 4 -19.67 14.05 -8.11
CA LEU A 4 -19.21 12.80 -8.72
C LEU A 4 -17.91 13.02 -9.51
N GLU A 5 -17.85 14.11 -10.28
CA GLU A 5 -16.64 14.56 -10.99
C GLU A 5 -15.46 14.78 -10.03
N GLU A 6 -15.72 15.42 -8.87
CA GLU A 6 -14.73 15.59 -7.80
C GLU A 6 -14.20 14.25 -7.26
N GLN A 7 -15.05 13.23 -7.12
CA GLN A 7 -14.62 11.91 -6.66
C GLN A 7 -13.79 11.17 -7.72
N PHE A 8 -14.15 11.28 -9.00
CA PHE A 8 -13.35 10.72 -10.10
C PHE A 8 -11.97 11.39 -10.17
N PHE A 9 -11.92 12.71 -10.10
CA PHE A 9 -10.67 13.46 -10.05
C PHE A 9 -9.79 13.07 -8.85
N LEU A 10 -10.40 12.95 -7.66
CA LEU A 10 -9.69 12.49 -6.46
C LEU A 10 -9.12 11.07 -6.65
N ALA A 11 -9.90 10.14 -7.22
CA ALA A 11 -9.44 8.77 -7.45
C ALA A 11 -8.27 8.71 -8.44
N GLU A 12 -8.33 9.48 -9.53
CA GLU A 12 -7.25 9.59 -10.51
C GLU A 12 -5.97 10.13 -9.89
N GLU A 13 -6.07 11.19 -9.07
CA GLU A 13 -4.92 11.75 -8.37
C GLU A 13 -4.33 10.77 -7.35
N LEU A 14 -5.18 10.05 -6.60
CA LEU A 14 -4.74 9.00 -5.69
C LEU A 14 -4.02 7.87 -6.42
N LEU A 15 -4.51 7.45 -7.59
CA LEU A 15 -3.86 6.43 -8.42
C LEU A 15 -2.49 6.89 -8.92
N ARG A 16 -2.39 8.13 -9.38
CA ARG A 16 -1.13 8.74 -9.84
C ARG A 16 -0.10 8.82 -8.72
N ILE A 17 -0.51 9.23 -7.53
CA ILE A 17 0.36 9.31 -6.35
C ILE A 17 0.81 7.91 -5.93
N THR A 18 -0.13 6.97 -5.80
CA THR A 18 0.19 5.60 -5.33
C THR A 18 1.06 4.85 -6.34
N ALA A 19 0.93 5.08 -7.65
CA ALA A 19 1.84 4.53 -8.65
C ALA A 19 3.29 4.99 -8.43
N LYS A 20 3.49 6.27 -8.08
CA LYS A 20 4.82 6.79 -7.72
C LYS A 20 5.33 6.18 -6.42
N GLU A 21 4.46 5.98 -5.44
CA GLU A 21 4.84 5.35 -4.17
C GLU A 21 5.24 3.89 -4.33
N VAL A 22 4.52 3.11 -5.15
CA VAL A 22 4.92 1.74 -5.53
C VAL A 22 6.31 1.77 -6.15
N HIS A 23 6.55 2.65 -7.12
CA HIS A 23 7.86 2.78 -7.77
C HIS A 23 8.99 3.11 -6.78
N TYR A 24 8.78 4.09 -5.89
CA TYR A 24 9.80 4.49 -4.92
C TYR A 24 10.02 3.47 -3.80
N LEU A 25 8.98 2.76 -3.39
CA LEU A 25 9.08 1.65 -2.45
C LEU A 25 9.92 0.53 -3.05
N GLU A 26 9.63 0.13 -4.28
CA GLU A 26 10.36 -0.94 -4.98
C GLU A 26 11.84 -0.59 -5.18
N ARG A 27 12.14 0.67 -5.53
CA ARG A 27 13.54 1.14 -5.60
C ARG A 27 14.25 1.06 -4.26
N THR A 28 13.58 1.40 -3.16
CA THR A 28 14.19 1.25 -1.82
C THR A 28 14.38 -0.21 -1.46
N ARG A 29 13.39 -1.06 -1.74
CA ARG A 29 13.47 -2.52 -1.52
C ARG A 29 14.69 -3.13 -2.20
N ILE A 30 14.91 -2.82 -3.47
CA ILE A 30 16.07 -3.28 -4.25
C ILE A 30 17.38 -2.82 -3.60
N ARG A 31 17.47 -1.56 -3.19
CA ARG A 31 18.66 -1.04 -2.49
C ARG A 31 18.90 -1.75 -1.16
N LEU A 32 17.86 -2.01 -0.36
CA LEU A 32 17.99 -2.74 0.91
C LEU A 32 18.51 -4.16 0.68
N ILE A 33 17.89 -4.91 -0.24
CA ILE A 33 18.27 -6.30 -0.50
C ILE A 33 19.72 -6.40 -1.01
N SER A 34 20.22 -5.36 -1.70
CA SER A 34 21.63 -5.31 -2.13
C SER A 34 22.65 -5.32 -0.99
N HIS A 35 22.24 -4.97 0.24
CA HIS A 35 23.07 -4.99 1.43
C HIS A 35 23.11 -6.34 2.15
N GLN A 36 22.47 -7.40 1.61
CA GLN A 36 22.39 -8.73 2.23
C GLN A 36 21.88 -8.66 3.69
N ILE A 37 20.59 -8.32 3.84
CA ILE A 37 19.96 -8.12 5.14
C ILE A 37 20.07 -9.39 6.01
N ASN A 38 20.89 -9.30 7.07
CA ASN A 38 21.16 -10.36 8.05
C ASN A 38 21.34 -9.73 9.45
N LEU A 39 21.63 -10.53 10.49
CA LEU A 39 21.80 -10.01 11.86
C LEU A 39 22.96 -9.02 11.98
N ASP A 40 24.09 -9.26 11.30
CA ASP A 40 25.24 -8.35 11.34
C ASP A 40 24.88 -6.98 10.75
N TRP A 41 24.15 -6.97 9.63
CA TRP A 41 23.61 -5.74 9.04
C TRP A 41 22.70 -5.01 10.02
N VAL A 42 21.81 -5.74 10.70
CA VAL A 42 20.90 -5.14 11.68
C VAL A 42 21.65 -4.56 12.89
N TYR A 43 22.68 -5.24 13.41
CA TYR A 43 23.52 -4.69 14.48
C TYR A 43 24.31 -3.45 14.03
N SER A 44 24.68 -3.38 12.75
CA SER A 44 25.42 -2.24 12.21
C SER A 44 24.60 -0.96 12.09
N LEU A 45 23.26 -1.02 12.16
CA LEU A 45 22.36 0.14 12.11
C LEU A 45 22.72 1.20 13.16
N ALA A 46 23.09 0.76 14.36
CA ALA A 46 23.45 1.67 15.46
C ALA A 46 24.68 2.55 15.18
N ASN A 47 25.51 2.17 14.21
CA ASN A 47 26.76 2.85 13.87
C ASN A 47 26.84 3.31 12.42
N SER A 48 25.73 3.23 11.66
CA SER A 48 25.70 3.53 10.23
C SER A 48 24.43 4.31 9.88
N ASP A 49 24.54 5.64 9.90
CA ASP A 49 23.46 6.55 9.50
C ASP A 49 22.92 6.22 8.11
N ALA A 50 23.80 5.83 7.18
CA ALA A 50 23.41 5.45 5.83
C ALA A 50 22.48 4.21 5.80
N TYR A 51 22.67 3.24 6.71
CA TYR A 51 21.83 2.05 6.80
C TYR A 51 20.53 2.32 7.55
N SER A 52 20.59 3.15 8.58
CA SER A 52 19.40 3.62 9.30
C SER A 52 18.50 4.45 8.38
N ASP A 53 19.06 5.38 7.61
CA ASP A 53 18.32 6.24 6.66
C ASP A 53 17.59 5.43 5.58
N ILE A 54 18.24 4.39 5.03
CA ILE A 54 17.61 3.55 4.01
C ILE A 54 16.49 2.68 4.59
N LEU A 55 16.66 2.18 5.83
CA LEU A 55 15.62 1.45 6.54
C LEU A 55 14.44 2.36 6.87
N ASP A 56 14.66 3.54 7.43
CA ASP A 56 13.63 4.52 7.75
C ASP A 56 12.86 4.94 6.49
N ALA A 57 13.58 5.18 5.39
CA ALA A 57 12.97 5.46 4.10
C ALA A 57 12.08 4.30 3.63
N PHE A 58 12.48 3.04 3.85
CA PHE A 58 11.66 1.87 3.51
C PHE A 58 10.42 1.79 4.39
N VAL A 59 10.57 1.79 5.72
CA VAL A 59 9.46 1.68 6.68
C VAL A 59 8.43 2.77 6.43
N ALA A 60 8.89 4.01 6.23
CA ALA A 60 8.02 5.14 5.94
C ALA A 60 7.29 4.99 4.59
N ARG A 61 7.96 4.51 3.53
CA ARG A 61 7.32 4.28 2.21
C ARG A 61 6.31 3.13 2.27
N PHE A 62 6.66 2.04 2.95
CA PHE A 62 5.82 0.86 3.10
C PHE A 62 4.52 1.21 3.83
N GLY A 63 4.61 1.92 4.96
CA GLY A 63 3.43 2.38 5.70
C GLY A 63 2.58 3.39 4.93
N ARG A 64 3.20 4.40 4.29
CA ARG A 64 2.44 5.40 3.52
C ARG A 64 1.66 4.79 2.36
N LEU A 65 2.24 3.82 1.65
CA LEU A 65 1.56 3.15 0.55
C LEU A 65 0.34 2.37 1.07
N GLN A 66 0.48 1.63 2.17
CA GLN A 66 -0.66 0.94 2.81
C GLN A 66 -1.76 1.92 3.23
N ASP A 67 -1.39 3.00 3.93
CA ASP A 67 -2.34 4.01 4.42
C ASP A 67 -3.08 4.69 3.26
N ARG A 68 -2.40 4.93 2.12
CA ARG A 68 -3.02 5.56 0.96
C ARG A 68 -3.88 4.60 0.14
N LEU A 69 -3.42 3.37 -0.11
CA LEU A 69 -4.19 2.35 -0.81
C LEU A 69 -5.45 1.95 -0.02
N GLY A 70 -5.27 1.48 1.22
CA GLY A 70 -6.38 0.97 2.03
C GLY A 70 -7.20 2.05 2.73
N GLY A 71 -6.58 3.16 3.13
CA GLY A 71 -7.25 4.22 3.89
C GLY A 71 -7.90 5.30 3.03
N LYS A 72 -7.46 5.48 1.77
CA LYS A 72 -7.96 6.55 0.89
C LYS A 72 -8.47 6.05 -0.46
N LEU A 73 -7.64 5.35 -1.22
CA LEU A 73 -8.01 4.91 -2.57
C LEU A 73 -9.17 3.91 -2.53
N LEU A 74 -9.06 2.84 -1.75
CA LEU A 74 -10.09 1.81 -1.66
C LEU A 74 -11.48 2.38 -1.27
N PRO A 75 -11.63 3.14 -0.17
CA PRO A 75 -12.92 3.78 0.14
C PRO A 75 -13.44 4.72 -0.94
N THR A 76 -12.55 5.36 -1.70
CA THR A 76 -12.94 6.25 -2.81
C THR A 76 -13.48 5.45 -3.99
N LEU A 77 -12.84 4.33 -4.35
CA LEU A 77 -13.33 3.44 -5.40
C LEU A 77 -14.63 2.74 -5.02
N LEU A 78 -14.78 2.33 -3.75
CA LEU A 78 -16.05 1.79 -3.25
C LEU A 78 -17.20 2.80 -3.43
N ARG A 79 -16.99 4.07 -3.05
CA ARG A 79 -18.01 5.12 -3.27
C ARG A 79 -18.35 5.30 -4.75
N LEU A 80 -17.33 5.31 -5.62
CA LEU A 80 -17.55 5.43 -7.07
C LEU A 80 -18.27 4.22 -7.66
N ASN A 81 -18.09 3.03 -7.09
CA ASN A 81 -18.82 1.82 -7.45
C ASN A 81 -20.19 1.71 -6.75
N MET A 82 -20.67 2.78 -6.13
CA MET A 82 -21.96 2.83 -5.41
C MET A 82 -22.05 1.86 -4.20
N GLU A 83 -20.91 1.45 -3.66
CA GLU A 83 -20.84 0.60 -2.47
C GLU A 83 -20.91 1.42 -1.18
N LYS A 84 -21.43 0.83 -0.11
CA LYS A 84 -21.43 1.44 1.23
C LYS A 84 -20.05 1.28 1.87
N VAL A 85 -19.37 2.41 2.11
CA VAL A 85 -18.11 2.43 2.88
C VAL A 85 -18.40 2.17 4.36
N GLY A 86 -17.75 1.14 4.92
CA GLY A 86 -17.83 0.75 6.32
C GLY A 86 -16.51 0.95 7.06
N SER A 87 -16.28 0.13 8.09
CA SER A 87 -14.98 0.09 8.77
C SER A 87 -13.86 -0.34 7.81
N GLN A 88 -12.60 -0.15 8.20
CA GLN A 88 -11.49 -0.56 7.34
C GLN A 88 -11.52 -2.06 7.04
N LEU A 89 -11.87 -2.91 8.02
CA LEU A 89 -12.02 -4.35 7.81
C LEU A 89 -13.16 -4.66 6.84
N ASP A 90 -14.33 -4.03 7.03
CA ASP A 90 -15.47 -4.23 6.13
C ASP A 90 -15.14 -3.88 4.68
N ASN A 91 -14.40 -2.77 4.49
CA ASN A 91 -13.98 -2.33 3.16
C ASN A 91 -13.02 -3.32 2.50
N LEU A 92 -12.13 -3.96 3.28
CA LEU A 92 -11.19 -4.97 2.76
C LEU A 92 -11.92 -6.25 2.38
N ILE A 93 -12.84 -6.73 3.24
CA ILE A 93 -13.68 -7.90 2.95
C ILE A 93 -14.51 -7.66 1.68
N LEU A 94 -15.06 -6.45 1.53
CA LEU A 94 -15.79 -6.09 0.32
C LEU A 94 -14.87 -6.01 -0.91
N ALA A 95 -13.67 -5.44 -0.77
CA ALA A 95 -12.69 -5.39 -1.85
C ALA A 95 -12.29 -6.79 -2.33
N GLU A 96 -12.16 -7.75 -1.41
CA GLU A 96 -11.88 -9.15 -1.73
C GLU A 96 -13.03 -9.80 -2.48
N LYS A 97 -14.28 -9.62 -2.02
CA LYS A 97 -15.48 -10.09 -2.72
C LYS A 97 -15.62 -9.51 -4.13
N LEU A 98 -15.18 -8.26 -4.33
CA LEU A 98 -15.18 -7.58 -5.63
C LEU A 98 -13.98 -7.98 -6.51
N GLY A 99 -13.04 -8.79 -5.99
CA GLY A 99 -11.81 -9.19 -6.69
C GLY A 99 -10.75 -8.10 -6.80
N TRP A 100 -10.90 -6.99 -6.06
CA TRP A 100 -9.94 -5.89 -6.03
C TRP A 100 -8.78 -6.13 -5.07
N LEU A 101 -9.01 -7.02 -4.09
CA LEU A 101 -8.02 -7.55 -3.16
C LEU A 101 -8.00 -9.08 -3.30
N SER A 102 -6.84 -9.71 -3.16
CA SER A 102 -6.76 -11.18 -3.23
C SER A 102 -7.13 -11.87 -1.92
N SER A 103 -6.78 -11.25 -0.79
CA SER A 103 -6.98 -11.79 0.55
C SER A 103 -7.02 -10.63 1.54
N THR A 104 -8.08 -10.55 2.34
CA THR A 104 -8.17 -9.62 3.46
C THR A 104 -7.13 -9.94 4.54
N ASP A 105 -6.87 -11.23 4.77
CA ASP A 105 -5.93 -11.68 5.79
C ASP A 105 -4.50 -11.25 5.47
N ASP A 106 -4.09 -11.36 4.20
CA ASP A 106 -2.75 -10.91 3.76
C ASP A 106 -2.59 -9.40 3.98
N TRP A 107 -3.66 -8.62 3.78
CA TRP A 107 -3.64 -7.19 4.06
C TRP A 107 -3.51 -6.88 5.56
N ILE A 108 -4.16 -7.67 6.42
CA ILE A 108 -4.03 -7.54 7.87
C ILE A 108 -2.60 -7.88 8.29
N GLU A 109 -2.00 -8.93 7.73
CA GLU A 109 -0.60 -9.30 7.99
C GLU A 109 0.37 -8.18 7.57
N LEU A 110 0.18 -7.60 6.37
CA LEU A 110 0.96 -6.44 5.89
C LEU A 110 0.94 -5.27 6.88
N ARG A 111 -0.20 -5.00 7.50
CA ARG A 111 -0.33 -3.97 8.54
C ARG A 111 0.36 -4.34 9.83
N GLY A 112 0.29 -5.61 10.22
CA GLY A 112 1.04 -6.16 11.34
C GLY A 112 2.55 -5.95 11.16
N LEU A 113 3.07 -6.26 9.98
CA LEU A 113 4.47 -6.03 9.62
C LEU A 113 4.85 -4.55 9.73
N ARG A 114 4.01 -3.63 9.23
CA ARG A 114 4.25 -2.18 9.39
C ARG A 114 4.34 -1.76 10.84
N ASN A 115 3.49 -2.29 11.71
CA ASN A 115 3.54 -1.97 13.14
C ASN A 115 4.81 -2.52 13.79
N LEU A 116 5.16 -3.77 13.51
CA LEU A 116 6.40 -4.39 14.01
C LEU A 116 7.64 -3.62 13.56
N LEU A 117 7.72 -3.22 12.29
CA LEU A 117 8.86 -2.45 11.80
C LEU A 117 9.04 -1.09 12.48
N ILE A 118 7.94 -0.45 12.89
CA ILE A 118 8.01 0.82 13.62
C ILE A 118 8.41 0.58 15.08
N HIS A 119 7.86 -0.46 15.72
CA HIS A 119 8.08 -0.69 17.15
C HIS A 119 9.38 -1.45 17.45
N GLU A 120 9.64 -2.57 16.78
CA GLU A 120 10.77 -3.46 17.05
C GLU A 120 12.10 -2.81 16.68
N TYR A 121 12.17 -2.09 15.55
CA TYR A 121 13.38 -1.34 15.17
C TYR A 121 13.81 -0.34 16.26
N LEU A 122 12.86 0.24 16.99
CA LEU A 122 13.14 1.20 18.06
C LEU A 122 13.49 0.54 19.39
N GLN A 123 13.23 -0.76 19.58
CA GLN A 123 13.41 -1.46 20.87
C GLN A 123 14.51 -2.53 20.86
N SER A 124 14.59 -3.35 19.81
CA SER A 124 15.48 -4.52 19.76
C SER A 124 15.91 -4.82 18.32
N PRO A 125 17.18 -4.59 17.97
CA PRO A 125 17.71 -4.96 16.65
C PRO A 125 17.52 -6.45 16.34
N SER A 126 17.65 -7.35 17.33
CA SER A 126 17.46 -8.79 17.11
C SER A 126 16.04 -9.17 16.67
N ASP A 127 15.03 -8.40 17.07
CA ASP A 127 13.63 -8.68 16.76
C ASP A 127 13.16 -8.03 15.44
N LEU A 128 14.00 -7.17 14.85
CA LEU A 128 13.71 -6.50 13.58
C LEU A 128 13.86 -7.41 12.35
N LEU A 129 14.84 -8.31 12.35
CA LEU A 129 15.29 -8.99 11.12
C LEU A 129 14.15 -9.73 10.43
N LYS A 130 13.40 -10.54 11.19
CA LYS A 130 12.33 -11.36 10.63
C LYS A 130 11.18 -10.50 10.04
N PRO A 131 10.59 -9.54 10.79
CA PRO A 131 9.62 -8.62 10.22
C PRO A 131 10.11 -7.85 8.99
N LEU A 132 11.39 -7.46 8.95
CA LEU A 132 11.99 -6.77 7.81
C LEU A 132 12.04 -7.65 6.57
N LEU A 133 12.51 -8.89 6.69
CA LEU A 133 12.53 -9.82 5.56
C LEU A 133 11.12 -10.09 5.03
N GLN A 134 10.15 -10.33 5.91
CA GLN A 134 8.75 -10.54 5.53
C GLN A 134 8.17 -9.32 4.80
N ALA A 135 8.45 -8.10 5.30
CA ALA A 135 7.98 -6.88 4.66
C ALA A 135 8.62 -6.64 3.28
N LEU A 136 9.91 -6.98 3.12
CA LEU A 136 10.61 -6.89 1.84
C LEU A 136 9.99 -7.83 0.80
N GLU A 137 9.61 -9.05 1.17
CA GLU A 137 8.93 -10.00 0.29
C GLU A 137 7.51 -9.50 -0.08
N ALA A 138 6.80 -8.93 0.89
CA ALA A 138 5.42 -8.51 0.75
C ALA A 138 5.22 -7.19 -0.03
N VAL A 139 6.30 -6.47 -0.40
CA VAL A 139 6.21 -5.29 -1.29
C VAL A 139 5.50 -5.61 -2.60
N SER A 140 5.77 -6.80 -3.16
CA SER A 140 5.16 -7.23 -4.42
C SER A 140 3.63 -7.29 -4.32
N LEU A 141 3.10 -7.73 -3.17
CA LEU A 141 1.67 -7.79 -2.90
C LEU A 141 1.03 -6.39 -2.94
N LEU A 142 1.67 -5.38 -2.35
CA LEU A 142 1.18 -3.98 -2.42
C LEU A 142 1.12 -3.44 -3.85
N GLY A 143 2.11 -3.79 -4.67
CA GLY A 143 2.10 -3.47 -6.11
C GLY A 143 0.93 -4.14 -6.84
N GLN A 144 0.64 -5.41 -6.52
CA GLN A 144 -0.51 -6.10 -7.10
C GLN A 144 -1.86 -5.50 -6.65
N VAL A 145 -1.98 -5.09 -5.39
CA VAL A 145 -3.19 -4.40 -4.91
C VAL A 145 -3.38 -3.07 -5.65
N HIS A 146 -2.32 -2.29 -5.83
CA HIS A 146 -2.37 -1.06 -6.63
C HIS A 146 -2.85 -1.33 -8.07
N LEU A 147 -2.34 -2.39 -8.71
CA LEU A 147 -2.76 -2.77 -10.05
C LEU A 147 -4.25 -3.13 -10.12
N ARG A 148 -4.74 -3.95 -9.18
CA ARG A 148 -6.16 -4.36 -9.12
C ARG A 148 -7.08 -3.16 -8.88
N LEU A 149 -6.71 -2.25 -7.99
CA LEU A 149 -7.47 -1.01 -7.76
C LEU A 149 -7.46 -0.09 -9.00
N SER A 150 -6.35 -0.04 -9.74
CA SER A 150 -6.27 0.70 -11.01
C SER A 150 -7.22 0.11 -12.06
N GLN A 151 -7.29 -1.22 -12.17
CA GLN A 151 -8.21 -1.92 -13.06
C GLN A 151 -9.68 -1.71 -12.65
N ALA A 152 -9.96 -1.77 -11.35
CA ALA A 152 -11.28 -1.48 -10.81
C ALA A 152 -11.74 -0.06 -11.17
N PHE A 153 -10.87 0.94 -11.01
CA PHE A 153 -11.16 2.31 -11.41
C PHE A 153 -11.51 2.44 -12.89
N ALA A 154 -10.71 1.83 -13.77
CA ALA A 154 -10.98 1.84 -15.21
C ALA A 154 -12.34 1.21 -15.55
N ALA A 155 -12.69 0.09 -14.89
CA ALA A 155 -13.99 -0.56 -15.07
C ALA A 155 -15.16 0.31 -14.57
N ILE A 156 -14.99 1.01 -13.43
CA ILE A 156 -15.99 1.95 -12.90
C ILE A 156 -16.19 3.13 -13.86
N GLN A 157 -15.08 3.70 -14.36
CA GLN A 157 -15.11 4.83 -15.29
C GLN A 157 -15.81 4.45 -16.60
N ALA A 158 -15.51 3.27 -17.17
CA ALA A 158 -16.16 2.79 -18.38
C ALA A 158 -17.69 2.64 -18.21
N LYS A 159 -18.15 2.10 -17.07
CA LYS A 159 -19.59 2.01 -16.76
C LYS A 159 -20.24 3.39 -16.65
N ALA A 160 -19.56 4.36 -16.04
CA ALA A 160 -20.07 5.71 -15.90
C ALA A 160 -20.20 6.43 -17.26
N SER A 161 -19.23 6.26 -18.17
CA SER A 161 -19.26 6.85 -19.51
C SER A 161 -20.37 6.30 -20.41
N ILE A 162 -20.79 5.04 -20.22
CA ILE A 162 -21.91 4.44 -20.97
C ILE A 162 -23.27 4.97 -20.48
N THR A 163 -23.35 5.45 -19.24
CA THR A 163 -24.61 5.82 -18.58
C THR A 163 -24.99 7.29 -18.80
N VAL A 164 -24.09 8.11 -19.33
CA VAL A 164 -24.35 9.52 -19.68
C VAL A 164 -24.49 9.62 -21.21
N PRO A 165 -25.70 9.73 -21.78
CA PRO A 165 -25.84 10.00 -23.21
C PRO A 165 -25.25 11.37 -23.50
N ALA A 166 -24.56 11.51 -24.64
CA ALA A 166 -24.18 12.80 -25.16
C ALA A 166 -25.42 13.67 -25.32
N SER A 167 -25.56 14.68 -24.46
CA SER A 167 -26.54 15.76 -24.57
C SER A 167 -26.02 16.83 -25.50
#